data_AF-X0X7W4-F1
#
_entry.id   AF-X0X7W4-F1
#
_cell.length_a   1.000
_cell.length_b   1.000
_cell.length_c   1.000
_cell.angle_alpha   90.00
_cell.angle_beta   90.00
_cell.angle_gamma   90.00
#
_symmetry.space_group_name_H-M   'P 1'
#
loop_
_entity.id
_entity.type
_entity.pdbx_description
1 polymer ?
#
loop_
_entity_poly.entity_id
_entity_poly.type
_entity_poly.pdbx_seq_one_letter_code
_entity_poly.pdbx_strand_id
1 'polypeptide(L)'
;MNLANYLPKREGKIGIVAKGCDSRNIAVHIVENQIKREQLFIIGVPCKGMVDSRKITSFLGGKELRELSESNGDIMLNGEGFEHSLKRKDYLQDNCMRCNHRNPVIYDAIAGDLVEETGEPDPYDDVSDIEAMGSDERWGFFSDLIKECTRCYACRNACPLCYCPTCFVDESDPQWVGKSTDPTDTMTFHILRAYHCAGRCTDCGACEQACPVDIKV
;
A
#
# COMPACT_ATOMS: atom_id res chain seq x y z
N MET A 1 0.84 -3.29 5.44
CA MET A 1 -0.55 -3.38 5.92
C MET A 1 -0.99 -2.00 6.40
N ASN A 2 -2.21 -1.59 6.10
CA ASN A 2 -2.79 -0.31 6.52
C ASN A 2 -4.05 -0.57 7.36
N LEU A 3 -4.04 -0.10 8.61
CA LEU A 3 -5.10 -0.42 9.57
C LEU A 3 -6.42 0.33 9.31
N ALA A 4 -6.38 1.41 8.52
CA ALA A 4 -7.58 2.17 8.18
C ALA A 4 -8.64 1.33 7.45
N ASN A 5 -8.21 0.28 6.72
CA ASN A 5 -9.11 -0.65 6.04
C ASN A 5 -10.13 -1.35 6.96
N TYR A 6 -9.85 -1.43 8.26
CA TYR A 6 -10.76 -2.05 9.22
C TYR A 6 -11.75 -1.07 9.86
N LEU A 7 -11.67 0.23 9.55
CA LEU A 7 -12.52 1.27 10.14
C LEU A 7 -13.92 1.40 9.52
N PRO A 8 -14.10 1.31 8.19
CA PRO A 8 -15.41 1.55 7.59
C PRO A 8 -16.51 0.71 8.24
N LYS A 9 -17.65 1.35 8.53
CA LYS A 9 -18.84 0.73 9.11
C LYS A 9 -18.66 0.18 10.54
N ARG A 10 -17.55 0.47 11.22
CA ARG A 10 -17.41 0.10 12.65
C ARG A 10 -18.18 1.06 13.55
N GLU A 11 -18.81 0.48 14.56
CA GLU A 11 -19.53 1.19 15.61
C GLU A 11 -18.68 1.32 16.89
N GLY A 12 -19.05 2.26 17.76
CA GLY A 12 -18.38 2.47 19.04
C GLY A 12 -17.11 3.33 18.95
N LYS A 13 -16.33 3.31 20.05
CA LYS A 13 -15.05 4.01 20.20
C LYS A 13 -13.90 3.07 19.83
N ILE A 14 -12.97 3.55 19.02
CA ILE A 14 -11.91 2.74 18.40
C ILE A 14 -10.57 3.39 18.68
N GLY A 15 -9.66 2.64 19.30
CA GLY A 15 -8.24 2.97 19.35
C GLY A 15 -7.53 2.46 18.10
N ILE A 16 -6.74 3.29 17.44
CA ILE A 16 -5.98 2.91 16.25
C ILE A 16 -4.57 3.48 16.28
N VAL A 17 -3.59 2.68 15.88
CA VAL A 17 -2.22 3.11 15.65
C VAL A 17 -2.08 3.48 14.17
N ALA A 18 -1.59 4.68 13.88
CA ALA A 18 -1.56 5.19 12.51
C ALA A 18 -0.22 5.83 12.16
N LYS A 19 0.44 5.31 11.13
CA LYS A 19 1.55 5.97 10.44
C LYS A 19 1.03 7.12 9.58
N GLY A 20 1.93 7.88 8.95
CA GLY A 20 1.58 8.93 7.98
C GLY A 20 0.53 8.50 6.96
N CYS A 21 0.81 7.44 6.18
CA CYS A 21 -0.13 6.92 5.18
C CYS A 21 -1.44 6.38 5.78
N ASP A 22 -1.41 5.73 6.95
CA ASP A 22 -2.63 5.26 7.63
C ASP A 22 -3.52 6.45 8.00
N SER A 23 -2.95 7.48 8.64
CA SER A 23 -3.67 8.68 9.07
C SER A 23 -4.31 9.46 7.90
N ARG A 24 -3.65 9.49 6.74
CA ARG A 24 -4.22 10.06 5.51
C ARG A 24 -5.45 9.28 5.02
N ASN A 25 -5.42 7.95 5.08
CA ASN A 25 -6.61 7.15 4.75
C ASN A 25 -7.74 7.35 5.78
N ILE A 26 -7.40 7.51 7.06
CA ILE A 26 -8.39 7.85 8.09
C ILE A 26 -9.04 9.20 7.77
N ALA A 27 -8.27 10.20 7.36
CA ALA A 27 -8.81 11.50 6.94
C ALA A 27 -9.76 11.36 5.74
N VAL A 28 -9.40 10.55 4.74
CA VAL A 28 -10.28 10.22 3.60
C VAL A 28 -11.58 9.56 4.09
N HIS A 29 -11.50 8.58 5.00
CA HIS A 29 -12.70 7.92 5.56
C HIS A 29 -13.60 8.88 6.33
N ILE A 30 -13.04 9.87 7.02
CA ILE A 30 -13.82 10.91 7.71
C ILE A 30 -14.54 11.79 6.67
N VAL A 31 -13.82 12.28 5.66
CA VAL A 31 -14.39 13.14 4.59
C VAL A 31 -15.49 12.40 3.82
N GLU A 32 -15.30 11.10 3.58
CA GLU A 32 -16.26 10.26 2.87
C GLU A 32 -17.33 9.63 3.78
N ASN A 33 -17.46 10.10 5.03
CA ASN A 33 -18.46 9.66 6.00
C ASN A 33 -18.47 8.14 6.29
N GLN A 34 -17.32 7.48 6.17
CA GLN A 34 -17.17 6.06 6.50
C GLN A 34 -16.90 5.81 7.99
N ILE A 35 -16.39 6.82 8.68
CA ILE A 35 -16.15 6.83 10.13
C ILE A 35 -16.23 8.26 10.64
N LYS A 36 -16.71 8.48 11.87
CA LYS A 36 -16.72 9.81 12.48
C LYS A 36 -15.44 10.06 13.26
N ARG A 37 -14.89 11.29 13.22
CA ARG A 37 -13.64 11.62 13.92
C ARG A 37 -13.73 11.37 15.43
N GLU A 38 -14.90 11.61 16.02
CA GLU A 38 -15.14 11.44 17.45
C GLU A 38 -15.19 9.97 17.87
N GLN A 39 -15.32 9.03 16.92
CA GLN A 39 -15.22 7.60 17.21
C GLN A 39 -13.78 7.15 17.43
N LEU A 40 -12.79 7.96 17.04
CA LEU A 40 -11.40 7.54 16.98
C LEU A 40 -10.57 8.14 18.11
N PHE A 41 -9.70 7.30 18.68
CA PHE A 41 -8.51 7.73 19.41
C PHE A 41 -7.28 7.24 18.64
N ILE A 42 -6.53 8.17 18.05
CA ILE A 42 -5.47 7.88 17.10
C ILE A 42 -4.10 8.07 17.78
N ILE A 43 -3.35 6.97 17.89
CA ILE A 43 -1.95 6.98 18.29
C ILE A 43 -1.10 7.07 17.03
N GLY A 44 -0.62 8.28 16.75
CA GLY A 44 0.24 8.58 15.62
C GLY A 44 1.65 8.01 15.79
N VAL A 45 2.21 7.43 14.72
CA VAL A 45 3.58 6.91 14.69
C VAL A 45 4.34 7.54 13.53
N PRO A 46 5.32 8.42 13.79
CA PRO A 46 6.23 8.93 12.78
C PRO A 46 6.96 7.79 12.06
N CYS A 47 6.94 7.80 10.72
CA CYS A 47 7.42 6.68 9.91
C CYS A 47 8.63 7.09 9.04
N LYS A 48 9.70 6.29 9.10
CA LYS A 48 10.89 6.47 8.24
C LYS A 48 10.84 5.60 6.96
N GLY A 49 9.65 5.16 6.55
CA GLY A 49 9.42 4.18 5.49
C GLY A 49 9.37 2.74 6.01
N MET A 50 8.75 1.83 5.26
CA MET A 50 8.62 0.41 5.61
C MET A 50 9.62 -0.44 4.83
N VAL A 51 10.27 -1.39 5.49
CA VAL A 51 11.12 -2.40 4.83
C VAL A 51 10.23 -3.38 4.05
N ASP A 52 10.68 -3.78 2.86
CA ASP A 52 10.02 -4.77 2.02
C ASP A 52 10.47 -6.18 2.42
N SER A 53 9.54 -6.95 3.00
CA SER A 53 9.83 -8.32 3.44
C SER A 53 10.21 -9.26 2.29
N ARG A 54 9.79 -8.99 1.05
CA ARG A 54 10.16 -9.79 -0.12
C ARG A 54 11.61 -9.54 -0.52
N LYS A 55 12.07 -8.28 -0.49
CA LYS A 55 13.50 -7.94 -0.72
C LYS A 55 14.39 -8.63 0.32
N ILE A 56 13.97 -8.65 1.58
CA ILE A 56 14.67 -9.37 2.66
C ILE A 56 14.66 -10.88 2.42
N THR A 57 13.50 -11.47 2.14
CA THR A 57 13.37 -12.92 1.91
C THR A 57 14.19 -13.38 0.71
N SER A 58 14.20 -12.59 -0.37
CA SER A 58 15.01 -12.83 -1.57
C SER A 58 16.51 -12.78 -1.24
N PHE A 59 16.96 -11.75 -0.51
CA PHE A 59 18.35 -11.64 -0.07
C PHE A 59 18.81 -12.83 0.79
N LEU A 60 17.94 -13.31 1.69
CA LEU A 60 18.24 -14.45 2.57
C LEU A 60 18.25 -15.80 1.85
N GLY A 61 17.74 -15.89 0.62
CA GLY A 61 17.80 -17.11 -0.20
C GLY A 61 17.15 -18.33 0.47
N GLY A 62 16.04 -18.13 1.18
CA GLY A 62 15.31 -19.20 1.88
C GLY A 62 15.80 -19.50 3.31
N LYS A 63 16.81 -18.78 3.82
CA LYS A 63 17.17 -18.85 5.25
C LYS A 63 16.11 -18.19 6.12
N GLU A 64 15.78 -18.83 7.23
CA GLU A 64 14.80 -18.30 8.19
C GLU A 64 15.39 -17.14 9.00
N LEU A 65 14.72 -16.00 8.94
CA LEU A 65 15.01 -14.82 9.77
C LEU A 65 14.41 -15.02 11.16
N ARG A 66 15.24 -14.94 12.21
CA ARG A 66 14.77 -15.01 13.61
C ARG A 66 14.56 -13.63 14.21
N GLU A 67 15.42 -12.68 13.87
CA GLU A 67 15.40 -11.35 14.43
C GLU A 67 15.82 -10.31 13.40
N LEU A 68 15.10 -9.18 13.40
CA LEU A 68 15.43 -7.98 12.67
C LEU A 68 15.52 -6.82 13.66
N SER A 69 16.66 -6.15 13.71
CA SER A 69 16.83 -4.92 14.47
C SER A 69 17.30 -3.78 13.56
N GLU A 70 16.92 -2.55 13.92
CA GLU A 70 17.32 -1.35 13.19
C GLU A 70 18.28 -0.52 14.06
N SER A 71 19.42 -0.10 13.51
CA SER A 71 20.37 0.75 14.20
C SER A 71 21.10 1.65 13.21
N ASN A 72 21.20 2.95 13.51
CA ASN A 72 21.97 3.94 12.72
C ASN A 72 21.70 3.94 11.20
N GLY A 73 20.46 3.66 10.77
CA GLY A 73 20.09 3.63 9.35
C GLY A 73 20.41 2.31 8.64
N ASP A 74 20.89 1.31 9.38
CA ASP A 74 21.14 -0.05 8.91
C ASP A 74 20.12 -1.00 9.54
N ILE A 75 19.87 -2.11 8.86
CA ILE A 75 19.09 -3.25 9.38
C ILE A 75 20.03 -4.42 9.61
N MET A 76 19.92 -5.02 10.79
CA MET A 76 20.66 -6.22 11.19
C MET A 76 19.72 -7.41 11.10
N LEU A 77 20.08 -8.39 10.29
CA LEU A 77 19.34 -9.61 10.06
C LEU A 77 20.06 -10.78 10.72
N ASN A 78 19.40 -11.44 11.67
CA ASN A 78 19.95 -12.56 12.42
C ASN A 78 19.10 -13.81 12.23
N GLY A 79 19.76 -14.94 12.01
CA GLY A 79 19.13 -16.26 11.93
C GLY A 79 20.13 -17.37 12.22
N GLU A 80 19.77 -18.61 11.91
CA GLU A 80 20.65 -19.75 12.20
C GLU A 80 21.87 -19.75 11.26
N GLY A 81 23.04 -19.50 11.82
CA GLY A 81 24.32 -19.55 11.09
C GLY A 81 24.57 -18.35 10.16
N PHE A 82 23.85 -17.23 10.33
CA PHE A 82 24.15 -15.99 9.62
C PHE A 82 23.82 -14.74 10.44
N GLU A 83 24.59 -13.70 10.16
CA GLU A 83 24.36 -12.32 10.59
C GLU A 83 24.71 -11.42 9.40
N HIS A 84 23.78 -10.55 9.00
CA HIS A 84 23.97 -9.63 7.89
C HIS A 84 23.60 -8.20 8.32
N SER A 85 24.43 -7.24 7.91
CA SER A 85 24.15 -5.82 8.05
C SER A 85 23.88 -5.22 6.68
N LEU A 86 22.72 -4.58 6.51
CA LEU A 86 22.27 -4.03 5.24
C LEU A 86 21.87 -2.57 5.40
N LYS A 87 22.06 -1.77 4.34
CA LYS A 87 21.60 -0.39 4.31
C LYS A 87 20.08 -0.35 4.17
N ARG A 88 19.40 0.16 5.20
CA ARG A 88 17.93 0.16 5.27
C ARG A 88 17.26 0.78 4.04
N LYS A 89 17.83 1.88 3.55
CA LYS A 89 17.32 2.63 2.38
C LYS A 89 17.18 1.77 1.12
N ASP A 90 18.02 0.75 0.95
CA ASP A 90 18.05 -0.10 -0.25
C ASP A 90 17.00 -1.22 -0.19
N TYR A 91 16.37 -1.42 0.97
CA TYR A 91 15.40 -2.47 1.25
C TYR A 91 14.01 -1.93 1.61
N LEU A 92 13.75 -0.64 1.38
CA LEU A 92 12.41 -0.07 1.55
C LEU A 92 11.45 -0.55 0.45
N GLN A 93 10.15 -0.52 0.77
CA GLN A 93 9.09 -0.59 -0.22
C GLN A 93 9.21 0.59 -1.19
N ASP A 94 8.87 0.38 -2.46
CA ASP A 94 9.15 1.36 -3.52
C ASP A 94 8.42 2.69 -3.29
N ASN A 95 7.15 2.63 -2.91
CA ASN A 95 6.37 3.80 -2.47
C ASN A 95 6.99 4.53 -1.26
N CYS A 96 7.58 3.79 -0.31
CA CYS A 96 8.20 4.37 0.88
C CYS A 96 9.48 5.14 0.57
N MET A 97 10.14 4.86 -0.56
CA MET A 97 11.33 5.61 -1.00
C MET A 97 10.98 7.03 -1.46
N ARG A 98 9.76 7.24 -1.96
CA ARG A 98 9.23 8.52 -2.49
C ARG A 98 8.22 9.21 -1.56
N CYS A 99 7.99 8.65 -0.38
CA CYS A 99 6.96 9.14 0.54
C CYS A 99 7.37 10.46 1.21
N ASN A 100 6.59 11.52 0.95
CA ASN A 100 6.76 12.85 1.56
C ASN A 100 5.91 13.03 2.83
N HIS A 101 5.05 12.07 3.18
CA HIS A 101 4.13 12.16 4.33
C HIS A 101 4.53 11.17 5.43
N ARG A 102 5.63 11.49 6.11
CA ARG A 102 6.22 10.62 7.13
C ARG A 102 5.51 10.71 8.48
N ASN A 103 4.97 11.89 8.79
CA ASN A 103 4.27 12.12 10.04
C ASN A 103 2.75 11.91 9.88
N PRO A 104 2.05 11.46 10.94
CA PRO A 104 0.60 11.38 10.93
C PRO A 104 -0.03 12.77 10.78
N VAL A 105 -0.98 12.94 9.84
CA VAL A 105 -1.65 14.22 9.58
C VAL A 105 -2.79 14.52 10.56
N ILE A 106 -3.34 13.46 11.17
CA ILE A 106 -4.33 13.53 12.24
C ILE A 106 -3.96 12.52 13.32
N TYR A 107 -3.95 12.94 14.58
CA TYR A 107 -3.68 12.08 15.74
C TYR A 107 -4.20 12.72 17.04
N ASP A 108 -4.33 11.92 18.10
CA ASP A 108 -4.66 12.36 19.47
C ASP A 108 -3.44 12.26 20.40
N ALA A 109 -2.59 11.27 20.18
CA ALA A 109 -1.31 11.08 20.85
C ALA A 109 -0.25 10.70 19.82
N ILE A 110 1.02 10.97 20.12
CA ILE A 110 2.14 10.63 19.24
C ILE A 110 3.13 9.73 19.98
N ALA A 111 3.55 8.65 19.34
CA ALA A 111 4.52 7.70 19.86
C ALA A 111 5.89 7.95 19.21
N GLY A 112 6.69 8.79 19.85
CA GLY A 112 8.02 9.21 19.38
C GLY A 112 8.04 10.63 18.82
N ASP A 113 9.22 11.09 18.46
CA ASP A 113 9.42 12.41 17.89
C ASP A 113 9.04 12.44 16.40
N LEU A 114 8.48 13.58 15.97
CA LEU A 114 8.27 13.84 14.56
C LEU A 114 9.58 13.70 13.81
N VAL A 115 9.50 13.15 12.60
CA VAL A 115 10.66 13.01 11.72
C VAL A 115 10.62 14.12 10.67
N GLU A 116 11.79 14.48 10.17
CA GLU A 116 11.88 15.39 9.04
C GLU A 116 11.13 14.80 7.85
N GLU A 117 10.21 15.58 7.28
CA GLU A 117 9.59 15.22 6.02
C GLU A 117 10.65 15.44 4.94
N THR A 118 10.93 14.39 4.18
CA THR A 118 11.64 14.54 2.91
C THR A 118 10.80 15.52 2.09
N GLY A 119 11.41 16.62 1.63
CA GLY A 119 10.76 17.74 0.93
C GLY A 119 10.02 17.34 -0.35
N GLU A 120 10.05 18.12 -1.42
CA GLU A 120 9.33 17.82 -2.67
C GLU A 120 10.24 17.12 -3.72
N PRO A 121 10.63 15.82 -3.60
CA PRO A 121 10.91 15.07 -4.82
C PRO A 121 9.60 14.97 -5.59
N ASP A 122 9.70 15.07 -6.91
CA ASP A 122 8.56 14.89 -7.80
C ASP A 122 7.88 13.55 -7.47
N PRO A 123 6.63 13.54 -6.95
CA PRO A 123 5.96 12.30 -6.59
C PRO A 123 5.58 11.45 -7.80
N TYR A 124 5.85 11.93 -9.01
CA TYR A 124 5.55 11.30 -10.30
C TYR A 124 6.82 11.01 -11.11
N ASP A 125 8.01 11.02 -10.49
CA ASP A 125 9.26 10.70 -11.18
C ASP A 125 9.26 9.29 -11.80
N ASP A 126 8.51 8.36 -11.21
CA ASP A 126 8.39 6.97 -11.62
C ASP A 126 7.39 6.72 -12.75
N VAL A 127 6.50 7.69 -13.04
CA VAL A 127 5.58 7.60 -14.18
C VAL A 127 6.09 8.33 -15.42
N SER A 128 7.14 9.14 -15.29
CA SER A 128 7.73 9.90 -16.41
C SER A 128 8.12 8.99 -17.59
N ASP A 129 8.70 7.83 -17.29
CA ASP A 129 9.06 6.84 -18.31
C ASP A 129 7.81 6.27 -19.01
N ILE A 130 6.71 6.06 -18.29
CA ILE A 130 5.44 5.54 -18.81
C ILE A 130 4.71 6.60 -19.65
N GLU A 131 4.77 7.86 -19.23
CA GLU A 131 4.18 8.99 -19.96
C GLU A 131 4.90 9.24 -21.29
N ALA A 132 6.20 8.96 -21.36
CA ALA A 132 6.98 9.05 -22.59
C ALA A 132 6.67 7.94 -23.61
N MET A 133 6.12 6.79 -23.17
CA MET A 133 5.76 5.68 -24.06
C MET A 133 4.67 6.06 -25.06
N GLY A 134 4.77 5.51 -26.27
CA GLY A 134 3.68 5.56 -27.25
C GLY A 134 2.45 4.78 -26.79
N SER A 135 1.29 5.00 -27.42
CA SER A 135 0.02 4.34 -27.01
C SER A 135 0.12 2.80 -26.99
N ASP A 136 0.68 2.21 -28.04
CA ASP A 136 0.82 0.75 -28.15
C ASP A 136 1.83 0.18 -27.17
N GLU A 137 2.94 0.89 -26.96
CA GLU A 137 3.99 0.53 -26.00
C GLU A 137 3.45 0.58 -24.56
N ARG A 138 2.71 1.65 -24.22
CA ARG A 138 2.07 1.81 -22.92
C ARG A 138 1.01 0.72 -22.67
N TRP A 139 0.23 0.39 -23.69
CA TRP A 139 -0.73 -0.73 -23.61
C TRP A 139 -0.01 -2.06 -23.37
N GLY A 140 1.10 -2.30 -24.06
CA GLY A 140 1.96 -3.46 -23.85
C GLY A 140 2.50 -3.53 -22.42
N PHE A 141 3.05 -2.42 -21.92
CA PHE A 141 3.56 -2.32 -20.55
C PHE A 141 2.51 -2.71 -19.49
N PHE A 142 1.31 -2.11 -19.53
CA PHE A 142 0.28 -2.43 -18.56
C PHE A 142 -0.30 -3.84 -18.74
N SER A 143 -0.41 -4.32 -19.98
CA SER A 143 -0.83 -5.70 -20.25
C SER A 143 0.16 -6.71 -19.67
N ASP A 144 1.46 -6.46 -19.83
CA ASP A 144 2.53 -7.29 -19.27
C ASP A 144 2.59 -7.23 -17.75
N LEU A 145 2.38 -6.05 -17.16
CA LEU A 145 2.37 -5.85 -15.71
C LEU A 145 1.31 -6.72 -15.01
N ILE A 146 0.13 -6.88 -15.62
CA ILE A 146 -1.01 -7.56 -15.00
C ILE A 146 -1.25 -8.99 -15.50
N LYS A 147 -0.45 -9.50 -16.45
CA LYS A 147 -0.71 -10.79 -17.11
C LYS A 147 -0.76 -11.99 -16.16
N GLU A 148 0.00 -11.96 -15.07
CA GLU A 148 0.04 -13.01 -14.06
C GLU A 148 -1.08 -12.87 -13.00
N CYS A 149 -1.97 -11.89 -13.16
CA CYS A 149 -3.03 -11.63 -12.19
C CYS A 149 -4.02 -12.80 -12.11
N THR A 150 -4.09 -13.41 -10.92
CA THR A 150 -5.01 -14.51 -10.63
C THR A 150 -6.41 -14.06 -10.24
N ARG A 151 -6.66 -12.74 -10.21
CA ARG A 151 -7.91 -12.11 -9.74
C ARG A 151 -8.37 -12.63 -8.37
N CYS A 152 -7.42 -12.92 -7.47
CA CYS A 152 -7.70 -13.31 -6.09
C CYS A 152 -8.27 -12.17 -5.21
N TYR A 153 -8.26 -10.93 -5.71
CA TYR A 153 -8.75 -9.72 -5.05
C TYR A 153 -8.11 -9.36 -3.71
N ALA A 154 -6.95 -9.93 -3.38
CA ALA A 154 -6.20 -9.56 -2.18
C ALA A 154 -5.87 -8.05 -2.15
N CYS A 155 -5.50 -7.48 -3.30
CA CYS A 155 -5.23 -6.05 -3.46
C CYS A 155 -6.46 -5.16 -3.22
N ARG A 156 -7.67 -5.64 -3.59
CA ARG A 156 -8.94 -4.97 -3.29
C ARG A 156 -9.22 -5.05 -1.80
N ASN A 157 -9.15 -6.24 -1.22
CA ASN A 157 -9.51 -6.48 0.18
C ASN A 157 -8.53 -5.83 1.17
N ALA A 158 -7.28 -5.56 0.76
CA ALA A 158 -6.29 -4.85 1.58
C ALA A 158 -6.38 -3.32 1.46
N CYS A 159 -7.08 -2.80 0.45
CA CYS A 159 -7.14 -1.37 0.15
C CYS A 159 -8.11 -0.65 1.10
N PRO A 160 -7.67 0.38 1.85
CA PRO A 160 -8.56 1.14 2.71
C PRO A 160 -9.72 1.81 1.98
N LEU A 161 -9.59 2.07 0.67
CA LEU A 161 -10.60 2.78 -0.12
C LEU A 161 -11.70 1.87 -0.67
N CYS A 162 -11.58 0.55 -0.50
CA CYS A 162 -12.49 -0.45 -1.04
C CYS A 162 -13.55 -0.89 -0.01
N TYR A 163 -14.47 0.02 0.35
CA TYR A 163 -15.54 -0.23 1.34
C TYR A 163 -16.96 -0.19 0.77
N CYS A 164 -17.11 -0.10 -0.55
CA CYS A 164 -18.41 -0.13 -1.20
C CYS A 164 -19.21 -1.35 -0.71
N PRO A 165 -20.50 -1.19 -0.35
CA PRO A 165 -21.33 -2.33 0.05
C PRO A 165 -21.49 -3.36 -1.08
N THR A 166 -21.42 -2.87 -2.32
CA THR A 166 -21.56 -3.64 -3.54
C THR A 166 -20.36 -3.35 -4.44
N CYS A 167 -19.68 -4.40 -4.92
CA CYS A 167 -18.53 -4.27 -5.80
C CYS A 167 -18.85 -4.81 -7.19
N PHE A 168 -18.43 -4.09 -8.24
CA PHE A 168 -18.63 -4.51 -9.64
C PHE A 168 -18.03 -5.89 -9.96
N VAL A 169 -17.00 -6.33 -9.21
CA VAL A 169 -16.41 -7.67 -9.39
C VAL A 169 -17.21 -8.77 -8.70
N ASP A 170 -18.09 -8.42 -7.76
CA ASP A 170 -18.91 -9.38 -7.00
C ASP A 170 -20.31 -9.45 -7.62
N GLU A 171 -20.85 -8.34 -8.12
CA GLU A 171 -22.15 -8.28 -8.80
C GLU A 171 -22.25 -9.24 -9.99
N SER A 172 -23.42 -9.86 -10.11
CA SER A 172 -23.78 -10.76 -11.22
C SER A 172 -24.93 -10.22 -12.07
N ASP A 173 -25.64 -9.18 -11.61
CA ASP A 173 -26.77 -8.60 -12.35
C ASP A 173 -26.87 -7.06 -12.13
N PRO A 174 -26.49 -6.24 -13.13
CA PRO A 174 -25.83 -6.62 -14.38
C PRO A 174 -24.38 -7.07 -14.14
N GLN A 175 -23.93 -8.10 -14.87
CA GLN A 175 -22.54 -8.54 -14.82
C GLN A 175 -21.64 -7.62 -15.68
N TRP A 176 -20.87 -6.77 -15.02
CA TRP A 176 -19.92 -5.85 -15.69
C TRP A 176 -18.61 -6.52 -16.09
N VAL A 177 -18.16 -7.50 -15.29
CA VAL A 177 -16.89 -8.20 -15.47
C VAL A 177 -17.10 -9.69 -15.21
N GLY A 178 -16.53 -10.54 -16.06
CA GLY A 178 -16.54 -11.99 -15.87
C GLY A 178 -15.82 -12.41 -14.59
N LYS A 179 -15.96 -13.68 -14.20
CA LYS A 179 -15.33 -14.24 -12.98
C LYS A 179 -14.07 -15.06 -13.25
N SER A 180 -13.71 -15.28 -14.51
CA SER A 180 -12.49 -15.99 -14.91
C SER A 180 -11.26 -15.07 -14.94
N THR A 181 -10.09 -15.59 -15.27
CA THR A 181 -8.87 -14.79 -15.52
C THR A 181 -8.75 -14.39 -17.00
N ASP A 182 -9.88 -14.13 -17.68
CA ASP A 182 -9.84 -13.61 -19.05
C ASP A 182 -9.04 -12.30 -19.09
N PRO A 183 -8.15 -12.09 -20.09
CA PRO A 183 -7.34 -10.87 -20.17
C PRO A 183 -8.17 -9.58 -20.22
N THR A 184 -9.32 -9.60 -20.88
CA THR A 184 -10.22 -8.43 -20.99
C THR A 184 -10.80 -8.10 -19.63
N ASP A 185 -11.29 -9.10 -18.91
CA ASP A 185 -11.85 -8.92 -17.57
C ASP A 185 -10.79 -8.49 -16.56
N THR A 186 -9.58 -9.05 -16.67
CA THR A 186 -8.44 -8.72 -15.82
C THR A 186 -8.05 -7.26 -16.03
N MET A 187 -7.88 -6.83 -17.29
CA MET A 187 -7.61 -5.43 -17.63
C MET A 187 -8.73 -4.51 -17.12
N THR A 188 -9.99 -4.88 -17.33
CA THR A 188 -11.16 -4.11 -16.88
C THR A 188 -11.16 -3.93 -15.36
N PHE A 189 -10.82 -4.96 -14.58
CA PHE A 189 -10.67 -4.85 -13.13
C PHE A 189 -9.60 -3.81 -12.73
N HIS A 190 -8.42 -3.87 -13.34
CA HIS A 190 -7.31 -2.95 -13.03
C HIS A 190 -7.64 -1.51 -13.42
N ILE A 191 -8.24 -1.28 -14.60
CA ILE A 191 -8.68 0.05 -15.05
C ILE A 191 -9.73 0.62 -14.11
N LEU A 192 -10.83 -0.11 -13.86
CA LEU A 192 -11.91 0.39 -13.00
C LEU A 192 -11.42 0.67 -11.57
N ARG A 193 -10.52 -0.17 -11.05
CA ARG A 193 -9.91 0.06 -9.75
C ARG A 193 -9.05 1.33 -9.74
N ALA A 194 -8.25 1.57 -10.77
CA ALA A 194 -7.48 2.81 -10.90
C ALA A 194 -8.40 4.04 -10.88
N TYR A 195 -9.50 4.01 -11.63
CA TYR A 195 -10.50 5.08 -11.62
C TYR A 195 -11.17 5.26 -10.24
N HIS A 196 -11.52 4.18 -9.53
CA HIS A 196 -12.13 4.28 -8.21
C HIS A 196 -11.17 4.84 -7.14
N CYS A 197 -9.86 4.63 -7.32
CA CYS A 197 -8.83 5.12 -6.40
C CYS A 197 -8.29 6.51 -6.79
N ALA A 198 -8.56 6.99 -8.00
CA ALA A 198 -8.08 8.28 -8.49
C ALA A 198 -8.47 9.42 -7.55
N GLY A 199 -7.49 10.26 -7.18
CA GLY A 199 -7.67 11.38 -6.25
C GLY A 199 -7.87 10.99 -4.77
N ARG A 200 -7.96 9.70 -4.44
CA ARG A 200 -8.19 9.19 -3.08
C ARG A 200 -7.01 8.36 -2.57
N CYS A 201 -6.24 7.75 -3.48
CA CYS A 201 -5.07 6.94 -3.15
C CYS A 201 -4.05 7.77 -2.36
N THR A 202 -3.57 7.20 -1.26
CA THR A 202 -2.56 7.80 -0.38
C THR A 202 -1.19 7.15 -0.53
N ASP A 203 -1.03 6.31 -1.56
CA ASP A 203 0.19 5.58 -1.87
C ASP A 203 0.74 4.76 -0.68
N CYS A 204 -0.16 4.03 0.00
CA CYS A 204 0.20 3.29 1.22
C CYS A 204 0.82 1.90 0.95
N GLY A 205 0.88 1.44 -0.31
CA GLY A 205 1.48 0.16 -0.71
C GLY A 205 0.73 -1.10 -0.23
N ALA A 206 -0.40 -0.96 0.46
CA ALA A 206 -1.10 -2.10 1.07
C ALA A 206 -1.57 -3.15 0.04
N CYS A 207 -1.94 -2.70 -1.16
CA CYS A 207 -2.37 -3.57 -2.24
C CYS A 207 -1.23 -4.36 -2.90
N GLU A 208 -0.08 -3.74 -3.12
CA GLU A 208 1.10 -4.40 -3.69
C GLU A 208 1.65 -5.47 -2.73
N GLN A 209 1.70 -5.12 -1.45
CA GLN A 209 2.12 -6.03 -0.39
C GLN A 209 1.17 -7.23 -0.22
N ALA A 210 -0.11 -7.07 -0.57
CA ALA A 210 -1.09 -8.15 -0.55
C ALA A 210 -1.06 -9.02 -1.83
N CYS A 211 -0.43 -8.56 -2.91
CA CYS A 211 -0.42 -9.28 -4.19
C CYS A 211 0.50 -10.51 -4.13
N PRO A 212 0.00 -11.75 -4.30
CA PRO A 212 0.83 -12.96 -4.22
C PRO A 212 1.77 -13.14 -5.41
N VAL A 213 1.53 -12.44 -6.51
CA VAL A 213 2.31 -12.49 -7.76
C VAL A 213 3.07 -11.17 -8.02
N ASP A 214 3.25 -10.36 -6.98
CA ASP A 214 4.08 -9.14 -6.97
C ASP A 214 3.75 -8.06 -8.02
N ILE A 215 2.50 -8.00 -8.49
CA ILE A 215 2.02 -6.88 -9.32
C ILE A 215 2.08 -5.59 -8.50
N LYS A 216 2.80 -4.60 -9.03
CA LYS A 216 2.87 -3.23 -8.53
C LYS A 216 1.71 -2.44 -9.13
N VAL A 217 0.78 -1.96 -8.30
CA VAL A 217 -0.55 -1.45 -8.70
C VAL A 217 -0.85 -0.09 -8.12
#